data_AF-A0A8J4X5P3-F1
#
_entry.id   AF-A0A8J4X5P3-F1
#
_cell.length_a   1.000
_cell.length_b   1.000
_cell.length_c   1.000
_cell.angle_alpha   90.00
_cell.angle_beta   90.00
_cell.angle_gamma   90.00
#
_symmetry.space_group_name_H-M   'P 1'
#
loop_
_entity.id
_entity.type
_entity.pdbx_description
1 polymer ?
#
loop_
_entity_poly.entity_id
_entity_poly.type
_entity_poly.pdbx_seq_one_letter_code
_entity_poly.pdbx_strand_id
1 'polypeptide(L)'
;MKLVASLHLWKTTTVLALMVNLVPLSLAGEFDEYDVWKPPYDGGRVYDKPPQCVPIPDDLRLCHGVGYNQMLLPNLLEHETMAEVRQQAGSWVPLVHKACHPGTRIFLCSLFAPVCMDQRIYPCRWLCESVRQGCEPVMEAFGFPWPEMLACDKFPQSDVCINTPNNTDTSMDSDNSPVCPPCDNEMKTDAILEHMCASEF
;
A
#
# COMPACT_ATOMS: atom_id res chain seq x y z
N MET A 1 -84.01 -19.44 -60.85
CA MET A 1 -83.14 -20.03 -59.81
C MET A 1 -81.80 -20.38 -60.42
N LYS A 2 -80.68 -19.92 -59.80
CA LYS A 2 -79.24 -20.22 -60.06
C LYS A 2 -78.64 -19.65 -61.38
N LEU A 3 -77.39 -19.16 -61.51
CA LEU A 3 -76.35 -18.58 -60.62
C LEU A 3 -75.21 -18.05 -61.55
N VAL A 4 -74.88 -16.76 -61.44
CA VAL A 4 -73.57 -16.04 -61.48
C VAL A 4 -72.41 -16.36 -62.49
N ALA A 5 -71.85 -15.24 -63.02
CA ALA A 5 -70.44 -14.91 -63.36
C ALA A 5 -69.83 -15.18 -64.75
N SER A 6 -69.47 -14.08 -65.42
CA SER A 6 -68.06 -13.74 -65.72
C SER A 6 -67.92 -12.26 -66.09
N LEU A 7 -67.14 -11.53 -65.30
CA LEU A 7 -66.90 -10.09 -65.45
C LEU A 7 -65.78 -9.83 -66.47
N HIS A 8 -66.10 -8.94 -67.40
CA HIS A 8 -65.23 -8.46 -68.46
C HIS A 8 -64.09 -7.56 -67.95
N LEU A 9 -62.93 -7.76 -68.58
CA LEU A 9 -61.98 -6.72 -68.97
C LEU A 9 -62.66 -5.36 -69.24
N TRP A 10 -62.16 -4.29 -68.62
CA TRP A 10 -61.75 -3.03 -69.29
C TRP A 10 -61.44 -1.97 -68.21
N LYS A 11 -60.22 -1.42 -68.27
CA LYS A 11 -59.83 0.01 -68.13
C LYS A 11 -58.52 0.07 -67.34
N THR A 12 -57.35 -0.02 -68.02
CA THR A 12 -56.52 1.13 -68.45
C THR A 12 -56.43 2.17 -67.33
N THR A 13 -55.31 2.36 -66.63
CA THR A 13 -54.13 3.11 -67.09
C THR A 13 -53.06 3.13 -65.97
N THR A 14 -51.79 2.89 -66.34
CA THR A 14 -50.52 3.54 -65.87
C THR A 14 -50.38 3.92 -64.36
N VAL A 15 -49.32 3.55 -63.63
CA VAL A 15 -48.01 4.26 -63.57
C VAL A 15 -47.16 3.66 -62.39
N LEU A 16 -45.81 3.68 -62.53
CA LEU A 16 -44.71 3.58 -61.51
C LEU A 16 -44.49 2.22 -60.81
N ALA A 17 -43.52 1.39 -61.21
CA ALA A 17 -42.08 1.45 -60.90
C ALA A 17 -41.73 1.21 -59.42
N LEU A 18 -41.10 0.07 -59.12
CA LEU A 18 -39.71 -0.03 -58.64
C LEU A 18 -39.35 -1.48 -58.24
N MET A 19 -38.13 -1.86 -58.59
CA MET A 19 -37.52 -3.19 -58.50
C MET A 19 -37.39 -3.68 -57.06
N VAL A 20 -37.94 -4.86 -56.75
CA VAL A 20 -37.59 -5.60 -55.53
C VAL A 20 -36.26 -6.30 -55.79
N ASN A 21 -35.18 -5.77 -55.19
CA ASN A 21 -33.88 -6.43 -55.18
C ASN A 21 -33.95 -7.69 -54.31
N LEU A 22 -33.46 -8.80 -54.87
CA LEU A 22 -33.15 -10.02 -54.14
C LEU A 22 -32.12 -9.73 -53.04
N VAL A 23 -32.45 -10.06 -51.79
CA VAL A 23 -31.44 -10.25 -50.73
C VAL A 23 -31.37 -11.75 -50.48
N PRO A 24 -30.20 -12.39 -50.70
CA PRO A 24 -30.04 -13.82 -50.43
C PRO A 24 -29.84 -14.09 -48.93
N LEU A 25 -30.41 -15.23 -48.52
CA LEU A 25 -30.21 -15.92 -47.25
C LEU A 25 -28.71 -16.23 -47.05
N SER A 26 -28.14 -15.84 -45.92
CA SER A 26 -26.87 -16.39 -45.43
C SER A 26 -27.03 -16.87 -43.99
N LEU A 27 -26.85 -18.18 -43.81
CA LEU A 27 -26.64 -18.86 -42.54
C LEU A 27 -25.32 -18.42 -41.88
N ALA A 28 -25.26 -18.68 -40.57
CA ALA A 28 -24.09 -18.85 -39.71
C ALA A 28 -23.66 -17.62 -38.90
N GLY A 29 -23.85 -17.74 -37.58
CA GLY A 29 -23.32 -16.84 -36.57
C GLY A 29 -24.10 -16.85 -35.26
N GLU A 30 -24.39 -18.03 -34.69
CA GLU A 30 -24.61 -18.13 -33.25
C GLU A 30 -23.27 -17.80 -32.58
N PHE A 31 -23.16 -16.58 -32.05
CA PHE A 31 -22.06 -16.21 -31.18
C PHE A 31 -22.47 -16.65 -29.77
N ASP A 32 -22.03 -17.83 -29.36
CA ASP A 32 -22.09 -18.29 -27.97
C ASP A 32 -21.34 -17.27 -27.10
N GLU A 33 -22.11 -16.44 -26.40
CA GLU A 33 -21.68 -15.66 -25.26
C GLU A 33 -21.24 -16.65 -24.17
N TYR A 34 -19.96 -16.99 -24.18
CA TYR A 34 -19.33 -17.79 -23.14
C TYR A 34 -19.23 -16.93 -21.88
N ASP A 35 -20.33 -16.87 -21.14
CA ASP A 35 -20.41 -16.34 -19.78
C ASP A 35 -19.48 -17.15 -18.87
N VAL A 36 -18.23 -16.68 -18.78
CA VAL A 36 -17.30 -17.05 -17.73
C VAL A 36 -17.88 -16.49 -16.43
N TRP A 37 -18.50 -17.36 -15.63
CA TRP A 37 -18.93 -17.07 -14.27
C TRP A 37 -17.78 -16.47 -13.46
N LYS A 38 -17.78 -15.14 -13.29
CA LYS A 38 -16.97 -14.48 -12.25
C LYS A 38 -17.69 -14.67 -10.91
N PRO A 39 -17.07 -15.31 -9.91
CA PRO A 39 -17.65 -15.34 -8.57
C PRO A 39 -17.60 -13.92 -7.97
N PRO A 40 -18.61 -13.50 -7.20
CA PRO A 40 -18.59 -12.21 -6.53
C PRO A 40 -17.87 -12.36 -5.18
N TYR A 41 -16.57 -12.12 -5.15
CA TYR A 41 -15.85 -11.93 -3.89
C TYR A 41 -14.85 -10.78 -3.97
N ASP A 42 -15.22 -9.76 -3.21
CA ASP A 42 -14.41 -8.82 -2.43
C ASP A 42 -13.62 -7.71 -3.13
N GLY A 43 -13.79 -6.50 -2.60
CA GLY A 43 -13.30 -5.22 -3.11
C GLY A 43 -11.81 -5.00 -2.86
N GLY A 44 -10.96 -5.91 -3.31
CA GLY A 44 -9.51 -5.70 -3.35
C GLY A 44 -9.10 -4.97 -4.63
N ARG A 45 -8.37 -3.87 -4.52
CA ARG A 45 -7.65 -3.29 -5.67
C ARG A 45 -6.81 -4.39 -6.30
N VAL A 46 -7.14 -4.76 -7.54
CA VAL A 46 -6.30 -5.64 -8.34
C VAL A 46 -5.00 -4.88 -8.55
N TYR A 47 -3.90 -5.37 -7.99
CA TYR A 47 -2.57 -4.89 -8.37
C TYR A 47 -2.42 -5.23 -9.86
N ASP A 48 -2.65 -4.24 -10.72
CA ASP A 48 -2.61 -4.40 -12.19
C ASP A 48 -1.22 -4.85 -12.68
N LYS A 49 -0.21 -4.84 -11.80
CA LYS A 49 1.15 -5.26 -12.07
C LYS A 49 1.59 -6.38 -11.11
N PRO A 50 2.23 -7.46 -11.62
CA PRO A 50 2.79 -8.49 -10.74
C PRO A 50 3.85 -7.90 -9.82
N PRO A 51 4.03 -8.48 -8.61
CA PRO A 51 5.11 -8.08 -7.70
C PRO A 51 6.46 -8.14 -8.41
N GLN A 52 7.25 -7.09 -8.27
CA GLN A 52 8.55 -6.95 -8.93
C GLN A 52 9.64 -6.74 -7.90
N CYS A 53 10.78 -7.40 -8.09
CA CYS A 53 11.97 -7.15 -7.31
C CYS A 53 12.79 -6.02 -7.93
N VAL A 54 13.15 -5.05 -7.10
CA VAL A 54 13.92 -3.87 -7.50
C VAL A 54 15.11 -3.69 -6.57
N PRO A 55 16.24 -3.14 -7.05
CA PRO A 55 17.39 -2.88 -6.19
C PRO A 55 17.05 -1.80 -5.15
N ILE A 56 17.60 -1.96 -3.94
CA ILE A 56 17.55 -0.94 -2.89
C ILE A 56 18.60 0.12 -3.21
N PRO A 57 18.20 1.35 -3.57
CA PRO A 57 19.15 2.38 -3.96
C PRO A 57 19.82 3.00 -2.73
N ASP A 58 21.01 3.56 -2.92
CA ASP A 58 21.81 4.17 -1.84
C ASP A 58 21.15 5.41 -1.22
N ASP A 59 20.22 6.03 -1.94
CA ASP A 59 19.41 7.15 -1.48
C ASP A 59 18.21 6.75 -0.61
N LEU A 60 17.85 5.46 -0.54
CA LEU A 60 16.88 4.94 0.43
C LEU A 60 17.53 4.75 1.81
N ARG A 61 17.88 5.88 2.44
CA ARG A 61 18.68 5.96 3.68
C ARG A 61 18.20 5.06 4.82
N LEU A 62 16.90 4.83 4.94
CA LEU A 62 16.32 3.96 5.97
C LEU A 62 16.83 2.52 5.87
N CYS A 63 16.90 1.97 4.65
CA CYS A 63 17.05 0.53 4.42
C CYS A 63 18.27 0.14 3.57
N HIS A 64 19.00 1.10 3.00
CA HIS A 64 20.25 0.79 2.33
C HIS A 64 21.25 0.13 3.28
N GLY A 65 21.79 -1.04 2.90
CA GLY A 65 22.75 -1.79 3.72
C GLY A 65 22.14 -2.53 4.91
N VAL A 66 20.85 -2.89 4.87
CA VAL A 66 20.16 -3.63 5.95
C VAL A 66 20.40 -5.15 5.92
N GLY A 67 21.22 -5.66 5.00
CA GLY A 67 21.60 -7.08 4.90
C GLY A 67 21.16 -7.78 3.62
N TYR A 68 20.38 -7.10 2.77
CA TYR A 68 20.03 -7.52 1.41
C TYR A 68 19.99 -6.29 0.50
N ASN A 69 19.98 -6.52 -0.82
CA ASN A 69 20.12 -5.47 -1.83
C ASN A 69 18.92 -5.36 -2.79
N GLN A 70 17.92 -6.24 -2.67
CA GLN A 70 16.70 -6.21 -3.47
C GLN A 70 15.45 -6.26 -2.60
N MET A 71 14.45 -5.44 -2.95
CA MET A 71 13.18 -5.37 -2.25
C MET A 71 12.00 -5.63 -3.20
N LEU A 72 10.87 -6.03 -2.63
CA LEU A 72 9.63 -6.25 -3.36
C LEU A 72 8.79 -4.96 -3.47
N LEU A 73 8.27 -4.68 -4.66
CA LEU A 73 7.19 -3.72 -4.90
C LEU A 73 5.95 -4.41 -5.48
N PRO A 74 4.73 -4.00 -5.09
CA PRO A 74 4.44 -3.03 -4.04
C PRO A 74 4.83 -3.58 -2.66
N ASN A 75 5.29 -2.70 -1.78
CA ASN A 75 5.73 -3.11 -0.44
C ASN A 75 4.55 -3.42 0.50
N LEU A 76 4.81 -3.72 1.77
CA LEU A 76 3.75 -4.08 2.73
C LEU A 76 2.88 -2.88 3.17
N LEU A 77 3.27 -1.68 2.75
CA LEU A 77 2.54 -0.42 2.94
C LEU A 77 1.89 0.04 1.62
N GLU A 78 1.83 -0.85 0.62
CA GLU A 78 1.16 -0.64 -0.67
C GLU A 78 1.79 0.45 -1.56
N HIS A 79 3.01 0.91 -1.26
CA HIS A 79 3.72 1.82 -2.14
C HIS A 79 4.16 1.08 -3.41
N GLU A 80 3.84 1.64 -4.58
CA GLU A 80 4.07 0.98 -5.88
C GLU A 80 5.35 1.45 -6.58
N THR A 81 5.85 2.62 -6.19
CA THR A 81 6.99 3.27 -6.85
C THR A 81 8.12 3.57 -5.87
N MET A 82 9.36 3.50 -6.35
CA MET A 82 10.53 3.86 -5.54
C MET A 82 10.53 5.33 -5.10
N ALA A 83 9.91 6.22 -5.87
CA ALA A 83 9.79 7.64 -5.51
C ALA A 83 8.94 7.81 -4.23
N GLU A 84 7.80 7.14 -4.18
CA GLU A 84 6.90 7.10 -3.03
C GLU A 84 7.57 6.45 -1.82
N VAL A 85 8.21 5.29 -2.01
CA VAL A 85 8.95 4.60 -0.95
C VAL A 85 10.01 5.52 -0.34
N ARG A 86 10.82 6.20 -1.15
CA ARG A 86 11.86 7.12 -0.64
C ARG A 86 11.26 8.30 0.13
N GLN A 87 10.21 8.90 -0.40
CA GLN A 87 9.56 10.04 0.23
C GLN A 87 9.01 9.66 1.61
N GLN A 88 8.28 8.55 1.69
CA GLN A 88 7.63 8.12 2.93
C GLN A 88 8.64 7.54 3.92
N ALA A 89 9.60 6.73 3.47
CA ALA A 89 10.64 6.16 4.33
C ALA A 89 11.58 7.23 4.90
N GLY A 90 11.82 8.32 4.17
CA GLY A 90 12.69 9.43 4.60
C GLY A 90 12.24 10.04 5.92
N SER A 91 10.92 10.15 6.15
CA SER A 91 10.34 10.70 7.38
C SER A 91 10.64 9.87 8.63
N TRP A 92 11.04 8.60 8.48
CA TRP A 92 11.33 7.70 9.60
C TRP A 92 12.80 7.66 10.00
N VAL A 93 13.69 8.23 9.18
CA VAL A 93 15.15 8.27 9.46
C VAL A 93 15.47 8.94 10.80
N PRO A 94 14.85 10.09 11.19
CA PRO A 94 15.10 10.70 12.49
C PRO A 94 14.76 9.80 13.68
N LEU A 95 13.68 9.01 13.60
CA LEU A 95 13.28 8.10 14.68
C LEU A 95 14.33 6.98 14.87
N VAL A 96 14.85 6.44 13.77
CA VAL A 96 15.94 5.45 13.83
C VAL A 96 17.20 6.05 14.46
N HIS A 97 17.54 7.31 14.15
CA HIS A 97 18.67 8.00 14.78
C HIS A 97 18.47 8.30 16.27
N LYS A 98 17.22 8.40 16.75
CA LYS A 98 16.93 8.49 18.20
C LYS A 98 17.20 7.19 18.95
N ALA A 99 17.38 6.07 18.23
CA ALA A 99 17.79 4.79 18.79
C ALA A 99 16.92 4.30 19.97
N CYS A 100 15.62 4.62 19.96
CA CYS A 100 14.65 4.23 20.98
C CYS A 100 14.48 2.72 21.16
N HIS A 101 14.83 1.93 20.13
CA HIS A 101 14.85 0.46 20.21
C HIS A 101 15.82 -0.11 19.14
N PRO A 102 16.60 -1.17 19.45
CA PRO A 102 17.55 -1.76 18.48
C PRO A 102 16.85 -2.37 17.26
N GLY A 103 15.62 -2.85 17.42
CA GLY A 103 14.82 -3.44 16.35
C GLY A 103 14.13 -2.43 15.42
N THR A 104 14.16 -1.12 15.70
CA THR A 104 13.37 -0.12 14.95
C THR A 104 13.67 -0.13 13.47
N ARG A 105 14.96 -0.17 13.09
CA ARG A 105 15.37 -0.16 11.68
C ARG A 105 14.91 -1.42 10.94
N ILE A 106 15.06 -2.59 11.58
CA ILE A 106 14.65 -3.88 11.00
C ILE A 106 13.13 -3.92 10.83
N PHE A 107 12.38 -3.51 11.86
CA PHE A 107 10.93 -3.43 11.81
C PHE A 107 10.45 -2.54 10.66
N LEU A 108 10.94 -1.30 10.57
CA LEU A 108 10.52 -0.39 9.50
C LEU A 108 10.92 -0.90 8.10
N CYS A 109 12.13 -1.45 7.95
CA CYS A 109 12.56 -1.98 6.66
C CYS A 109 11.82 -3.24 6.24
N SER A 110 11.32 -4.06 7.17
CA SER A 110 10.44 -5.18 6.83
C SER A 110 9.16 -4.72 6.12
N LEU A 111 8.71 -3.49 6.37
CA LEU A 111 7.51 -2.90 5.78
C LEU A 111 7.80 -2.09 4.53
N PHE A 112 8.80 -1.19 4.60
CA PHE A 112 9.17 -0.29 3.50
C PHE A 112 9.96 -0.97 2.40
N ALA A 113 10.81 -1.92 2.73
CA ALA A 113 11.72 -2.59 1.81
C ALA A 113 11.72 -4.11 2.00
N PRO A 114 10.56 -4.80 2.00
CA PRO A 114 10.50 -6.24 2.26
C PRO A 114 11.43 -7.02 1.32
N VAL A 115 12.04 -8.08 1.85
CA VAL A 115 12.97 -8.95 1.09
C VAL A 115 12.28 -9.47 -0.18
N CYS A 116 13.00 -9.45 -1.30
CA CYS A 116 12.55 -10.06 -2.55
C CYS A 116 12.38 -11.58 -2.40
N MET A 117 11.14 -12.03 -2.18
CA MET A 117 10.73 -13.43 -2.10
C MET A 117 9.32 -13.60 -2.68
N ASP A 118 8.97 -14.81 -3.11
CA ASP A 118 7.62 -15.11 -3.65
C ASP A 118 6.53 -14.93 -2.60
N GLN A 119 6.85 -15.21 -1.33
CA GLN A 119 5.95 -15.04 -0.21
C GLN A 119 6.30 -13.76 0.57
N ARG A 120 5.28 -12.94 0.85
CA ARG A 120 5.39 -11.79 1.74
C ARG A 120 5.53 -12.26 3.19
N ILE A 121 6.61 -11.85 3.86
CA ILE A 121 6.84 -12.12 5.28
C ILE A 121 6.69 -10.81 6.07
N TYR A 122 5.81 -10.82 7.06
CA TYR A 122 5.54 -9.68 7.94
C TYR A 122 6.45 -9.70 9.18
N PRO A 123 6.70 -8.55 9.84
CA PRO A 123 7.29 -8.56 11.17
C PRO A 123 6.37 -9.26 12.16
N CYS A 124 6.94 -9.90 13.18
CA CYS A 124 6.16 -10.49 14.25
C CYS A 124 5.46 -9.40 15.07
N ARG A 125 4.26 -9.69 15.60
CA ARG A 125 3.51 -8.76 16.48
C ARG A 125 4.34 -8.29 17.67
N TRP A 126 5.05 -9.21 18.34
CA TRP A 126 5.88 -8.87 19.49
C TRP A 126 7.00 -7.88 19.15
N LEU A 127 7.58 -7.97 17.94
CA LEU A 127 8.62 -7.05 17.49
C LEU A 127 8.03 -5.65 17.31
N CYS A 128 6.84 -5.55 16.72
CA CYS A 128 6.11 -4.28 16.63
C CYS A 128 5.82 -3.69 18.01
N GLU A 129 5.26 -4.49 18.93
CA GLU A 129 4.89 -4.03 20.27
C GLU A 129 6.10 -3.54 21.06
N SER A 130 7.22 -4.27 20.97
CA SER A 130 8.48 -3.92 21.61
C SER A 130 9.09 -2.63 21.03
N VAL A 131 9.07 -2.46 19.70
CA VAL A 131 9.51 -1.21 19.06
C VAL A 131 8.59 -0.04 19.44
N ARG A 132 7.26 -0.25 19.40
CA ARG A 132 6.27 0.76 19.79
C ARG A 132 6.51 1.21 21.23
N GLN A 133 6.70 0.28 22.16
CA GLN A 133 6.93 0.60 23.57
C GLN A 133 8.12 1.54 23.78
N GLY A 134 9.23 1.36 23.04
CA GLY A 134 10.38 2.24 23.13
C GLY A 134 10.22 3.56 22.35
N CYS A 135 9.56 3.51 21.20
CA CYS A 135 9.59 4.61 20.23
C CYS A 135 8.35 5.51 20.22
N GLU A 136 7.19 5.02 20.65
CA GLU A 136 5.95 5.80 20.73
C GLU A 136 6.10 7.03 21.66
N PRO A 137 6.66 6.92 22.88
CA PRO A 137 6.86 8.10 23.73
C PRO A 137 7.80 9.15 23.09
N VAL A 138 8.79 8.69 22.32
CA VAL A 138 9.69 9.58 21.57
C VAL A 138 8.92 10.30 20.47
N MET A 139 8.03 9.63 19.74
CA MET A 139 7.19 10.26 18.72
C MET A 139 6.20 11.27 19.33
N GLU A 140 5.56 10.89 20.45
CA GLU A 140 4.60 11.73 21.16
C GLU A 140 5.24 13.02 21.68
N ALA A 141 6.49 12.97 22.14
CA ALA A 141 7.25 14.15 22.55
C ALA A 141 7.44 15.18 21.42
N PHE A 142 7.36 14.76 20.16
CA PHE A 142 7.37 15.64 18.98
C PHE A 142 5.98 15.88 18.39
N GLY A 143 4.91 15.46 19.07
CA GLY A 143 3.53 15.66 18.64
C GLY A 143 3.02 14.68 17.59
N PHE A 144 3.69 13.52 17.42
CA PHE A 144 3.29 12.49 16.47
C PHE A 144 2.79 11.24 17.21
N PRO A 145 1.54 10.80 17.03
CA PRO A 145 1.08 9.54 17.59
C PRO A 145 1.67 8.35 16.81
N TRP A 146 1.64 7.16 17.41
CA TRP A 146 1.93 5.93 16.67
C TRP A 146 0.89 5.72 15.56
N PRO A 147 1.30 5.63 14.28
CA PRO A 147 0.35 5.67 13.18
C PRO A 147 -0.37 4.34 12.98
N GLU A 148 -1.61 4.40 12.51
CA GLU A 148 -2.47 3.22 12.29
C GLU A 148 -1.84 2.20 11.32
N MET A 149 -1.08 2.66 10.32
CA MET A 149 -0.35 1.79 9.39
C MET A 149 0.65 0.85 10.08
N LEU A 150 1.08 1.19 11.30
CA LEU A 150 1.99 0.40 12.14
C LEU A 150 1.28 -0.23 13.35
N ALA A 151 -0.06 -0.26 13.38
CA ALA A 151 -0.81 -0.87 14.47
C ALA A 151 -0.46 -2.37 14.58
N CYS A 152 -0.01 -2.81 15.76
CA CYS A 152 0.62 -4.11 15.93
C CYS A 152 -0.34 -5.30 15.81
N ASP A 153 -1.64 -5.05 15.97
CA ASP A 153 -2.70 -6.04 15.76
C ASP A 153 -2.78 -6.52 14.29
N LYS A 154 -2.32 -5.72 13.33
CA LYS A 154 -2.20 -6.09 11.92
C LYS A 154 -1.13 -7.16 11.65
N PHE A 155 -0.20 -7.38 12.59
CA PHE A 155 0.91 -8.31 12.41
C PHE A 155 0.64 -9.69 13.04
N PRO A 156 1.20 -10.76 12.46
CA PRO A 156 0.97 -12.13 12.92
C PRO A 156 1.65 -12.44 14.25
N GLN A 157 1.04 -13.37 14.99
CA GLN A 157 1.64 -14.03 16.17
C GLN A 157 2.27 -15.40 15.83
N SER A 158 2.25 -15.82 14.56
CA SER A 158 2.72 -17.14 14.13
C SER A 158 4.25 -17.29 14.18
N ASP A 159 4.73 -18.53 13.99
CA ASP A 159 6.16 -18.85 14.03
C ASP A 159 6.95 -18.33 12.81
N VAL A 160 6.28 -18.01 11.70
CA VAL A 160 6.92 -17.55 10.46
C VAL A 160 6.69 -16.05 10.27
N CYS A 161 7.53 -15.26 10.91
CA CYS A 161 7.56 -13.80 10.80
C CYS A 161 8.98 -13.27 11.08
N ILE A 162 9.25 -12.02 10.68
CA ILE A 162 10.56 -11.39 10.91
C ILE A 162 10.69 -11.02 12.38
N ASN A 163 11.76 -11.53 12.99
CA ASN A 163 12.21 -11.21 14.34
C ASN A 163 13.62 -10.62 14.32
N THR A 164 14.05 -10.08 15.47
CA THR A 164 15.45 -9.74 15.70
C THR A 164 16.13 -10.91 16.44
N PRO A 165 17.28 -11.42 15.97
CA PRO A 165 18.03 -12.41 16.71
C PRO A 165 18.53 -11.78 18.03
N ASN A 166 18.14 -12.39 19.15
CA ASN A 166 18.44 -12.02 20.54
C ASN A 166 17.85 -10.69 21.05
N ASN A 167 16.79 -10.84 21.86
CA ASN A 167 16.80 -10.40 23.26
C ASN A 167 16.02 -11.45 24.06
N THR A 168 16.64 -12.61 24.31
CA THR A 168 16.30 -13.38 25.52
C THR A 168 16.52 -12.45 26.71
N ASP A 169 15.46 -12.12 27.44
CA ASP A 169 15.47 -11.56 28.80
C ASP A 169 16.75 -10.79 29.18
N THR A 170 16.94 -9.63 28.59
CA THR A 170 17.56 -8.54 29.33
C THR A 170 16.45 -7.57 29.64
N SER A 171 15.98 -7.64 30.89
CA SER A 171 15.60 -6.47 31.65
C SER A 171 16.70 -5.44 31.51
N MET A 172 16.70 -4.69 30.41
CA MET A 172 17.48 -3.49 30.29
C MET A 172 16.65 -2.46 31.01
N ASP A 173 17.15 -2.10 32.19
CA ASP A 173 16.87 -0.83 32.84
C ASP A 173 16.56 0.20 31.77
N SER A 174 15.45 0.89 31.98
CA SER A 174 15.15 2.13 31.28
C SER A 174 16.26 3.12 31.61
N ASP A 175 17.40 3.03 30.90
CA ASP A 175 18.35 4.11 30.80
C ASP A 175 17.65 5.16 29.93
N ASN A 176 16.91 5.99 30.66
CA ASN A 176 16.06 7.04 30.19
C ASN A 176 16.95 8.04 29.46
N SER A 177 17.20 7.80 28.17
CA SER A 177 17.73 8.84 27.29
C SER A 177 16.86 10.06 27.52
N PRO A 178 17.41 11.20 27.96
CA PRO A 178 16.59 12.32 28.38
C PRO A 178 15.89 12.86 27.14
N VAL A 179 14.64 12.44 26.96
CA VAL A 179 13.69 13.21 26.18
C VAL A 179 13.72 14.58 26.83
N CYS A 180 14.16 15.59 26.08
CA CYS A 180 14.23 16.94 26.59
C CYS A 180 12.83 17.30 27.12
N PRO A 181 12.73 17.83 28.35
CA PRO A 181 11.44 18.22 28.89
C PRO A 181 10.79 19.27 27.97
N PRO A 182 9.44 19.36 27.96
CA PRO A 182 8.73 20.42 27.26
C PRO A 182 9.27 21.79 27.66
N CYS A 183 9.34 22.72 26.70
CA CYS A 183 9.78 24.08 26.99
C CYS A 183 8.75 24.79 27.89
N ASP A 184 9.09 25.02 29.16
CA ASP A 184 8.31 25.87 30.04
C ASP A 184 8.46 27.34 29.59
N ASN A 185 7.33 27.97 29.26
CA ASN A 185 7.26 29.36 28.77
C ASN A 185 7.42 30.41 29.87
N GLU A 186 7.86 30.04 31.07
CA GLU A 186 8.15 31.03 32.11
C GLU A 186 9.41 31.81 31.72
N MET A 187 9.22 32.96 31.08
CA MET A 187 10.26 33.90 30.66
C MET A 187 10.96 34.52 31.87
N LYS A 188 11.80 33.74 32.56
CA LYS A 188 12.74 34.28 33.53
C LYS A 188 14.01 34.69 32.79
N THR A 189 14.30 35.98 32.78
CA THR A 189 15.47 36.56 32.12
C THR A 189 16.79 35.93 32.56
N ASP A 190 16.88 35.52 33.83
CA ASP A 190 18.06 34.87 34.38
C ASP A 190 18.27 33.47 33.78
N ALA A 191 17.18 32.71 33.60
CA ALA A 191 17.22 31.39 32.99
C ALA A 191 17.58 31.49 31.50
N ILE A 192 17.05 32.49 30.79
CA ILE A 192 17.40 32.74 29.39
C ILE A 192 18.90 33.05 29.26
N LEU A 193 19.45 33.92 30.12
CA LEU A 193 20.87 34.26 30.09
C LEU A 193 21.76 33.04 30.40
N GLU A 194 21.37 32.23 31.38
CA GLU A 194 22.08 30.99 31.73
C GLU A 194 22.06 29.97 30.58
N HIS A 195 20.91 29.77 29.93
CA HIS A 195 20.78 28.88 28.78
C HIS A 195 21.52 29.40 27.53
N MET A 196 21.60 30.72 27.32
CA MET A 196 22.42 31.29 26.24
C MET A 196 23.91 31.13 26.48
N CYS A 197 24.36 31.20 27.74
CA CYS A 197 25.76 30.98 28.11
C CYS A 197 26.16 29.50 28.12
N ALA A 198 25.20 28.59 28.36
CA ALA A 198 25.41 27.14 28.37
C ALA A 198 25.27 26.48 26.99
N SER A 199 24.71 27.18 26.00
CA SER A 199 24.63 26.70 24.62
C SER A 199 25.94 26.99 23.90
N GLU A 200 26.59 25.95 23.38
CA GLU A 200 27.70 26.11 22.43
C GLU A 200 27.15 26.62 21.09
N PHE A 201 27.08 27.94 20.93
CA PHE A 201 26.99 28.58 19.62
C PHE A 201 28.38 28.65 18.97
#